data_AF-A0A368CKR5-F1
#
_entry.id   AF-A0A368CKR5-F1
#
_cell.length_a   1.000
_cell.length_b   1.000
_cell.length_c   1.000
_cell.angle_alpha   90.00
_cell.angle_beta   90.00
_cell.angle_gamma   90.00
#
_symmetry.space_group_name_H-M   'P 1'
#
loop_
_entity.id
_entity.type
_entity.pdbx_description
1 polymer ?
#
loop_
_entity_poly.entity_id
_entity_poly.type
_entity_poly.pdbx_seq_one_letter_code
_entity_poly.pdbx_strand_id
1 'polypeptide(L)'
;QVLTHLAGCSWAQLKGLHAHIGSQIFELDPHRDLAGVLADAFVLARSLGHQPMDLNVGGGLGIRYVASDDPPSIDTWVQVVAESMAAACKARNLELPRLLCEPGRSLVATAGITLYEVGSRKHIPGLNTYVAVDGGMSDNPRPITYQSDYTACLADRPGAPATESVTLVGKHCESGDVLLKGLPLPATKPGDVLVVLATGAYNASMASNYNRIPRPATVMVGSGRSELVQRRERPDELLRYDVLPERLRSVV
;
A
#
# COMPACT_ATOMS: atom_id res chain seq x y z
N GLN A 1 3.03 -14.25 30.11
CA GLN A 1 4.34 -13.72 30.57
C GLN A 1 4.35 -12.20 30.56
N VAL A 2 4.16 -11.52 29.41
CA VAL A 2 4.16 -10.03 29.35
C VAL A 2 3.08 -9.39 30.22
N LEU A 3 1.82 -9.81 30.12
CA LEU A 3 0.73 -9.28 30.96
C LEU A 3 1.01 -9.44 32.46
N THR A 4 1.55 -10.59 32.86
CA THR A 4 1.94 -10.87 34.25
C THR A 4 3.07 -9.95 34.71
N HIS A 5 4.09 -9.73 33.87
CA HIS A 5 5.19 -8.83 34.18
C HIS A 5 4.71 -7.38 34.35
N LEU A 6 3.86 -6.90 33.43
CA LEU A 6 3.32 -5.54 33.47
C LEU A 6 2.48 -5.26 34.72
N ALA A 7 1.83 -6.26 35.31
CA ALA A 7 1.06 -6.08 36.54
C ALA A 7 1.93 -5.63 37.74
N GLY A 8 3.24 -5.91 37.70
CA GLY A 8 4.20 -5.48 38.72
C GLY A 8 4.95 -4.19 38.39
N CYS A 9 4.69 -3.55 37.25
CA CYS A 9 5.42 -2.36 36.81
C CYS A 9 4.63 -1.08 37.11
N SER A 10 5.15 -0.19 37.95
CA SER A 10 4.52 1.12 38.25
C SER A 10 4.69 2.16 37.13
N TRP A 11 5.62 1.93 36.20
CA TRP A 11 5.96 2.84 35.10
C TRP A 11 5.20 2.55 33.80
N ALA A 12 4.37 1.50 33.76
CA ALA A 12 3.58 1.12 32.59
C ALA A 12 2.13 0.81 32.97
N GLN A 13 1.21 1.13 32.07
CA GLN A 13 -0.21 0.80 32.22
C GLN A 13 -0.74 0.17 30.94
N LEU A 14 -1.34 -1.02 31.05
CA LEU A 14 -2.03 -1.65 29.93
C LEU A 14 -3.35 -0.92 29.64
N LYS A 15 -3.41 -0.22 28.49
CA LYS A 15 -4.62 0.49 28.04
C LYS A 15 -5.53 -0.35 27.14
N GLY A 16 -4.97 -1.32 26.43
CA GLY A 16 -5.71 -2.12 25.48
C GLY A 16 -4.88 -3.24 24.87
N LEU A 17 -5.53 -4.01 23.99
CA LEU A 17 -4.91 -5.08 23.23
C LEU A 17 -5.09 -4.83 21.74
N HIS A 18 -4.11 -5.26 20.96
CA HIS A 18 -4.07 -5.10 19.51
C HIS A 18 -3.77 -6.43 18.85
N ALA A 19 -4.37 -6.64 17.69
CA ALA A 19 -3.98 -7.69 16.77
C ALA A 19 -4.11 -7.19 15.34
N HIS A 20 -3.20 -7.64 14.48
CA HIS A 20 -3.24 -7.41 13.04
C HIS A 20 -3.04 -8.75 12.33
N ILE A 21 -4.06 -9.15 11.56
CA ILE A 21 -4.13 -10.50 10.97
C ILE A 21 -3.65 -10.58 9.52
N GLY A 22 -3.27 -9.45 8.92
CA GLY A 22 -2.73 -9.41 7.56
C GLY A 22 -3.19 -8.20 6.75
N SER A 23 -2.85 -8.20 5.46
CA SER A 23 -3.21 -7.18 4.49
C SER A 23 -3.88 -7.83 3.29
N GLN A 24 -4.77 -7.08 2.63
CA GLN A 24 -5.45 -7.51 1.41
C GLN A 24 -6.38 -8.71 1.66
N ILE A 25 -7.10 -8.68 2.77
CA ILE A 25 -8.06 -9.71 3.17
C ILE A 25 -9.41 -9.37 2.56
N PHE A 26 -10.02 -10.32 1.86
CA PHE A 26 -11.36 -10.17 1.26
C PHE A 26 -12.41 -10.91 2.08
N GLU A 27 -12.04 -12.00 2.75
CA GLU A 27 -12.92 -12.79 3.58
C GLU A 27 -13.26 -12.05 4.87
N LEU A 28 -14.54 -12.12 5.26
CA LEU A 28 -15.02 -11.52 6.51
C LEU A 28 -14.80 -12.43 7.71
N ASP A 29 -14.70 -13.75 7.51
CA ASP A 29 -14.58 -14.74 8.58
C ASP A 29 -13.34 -14.56 9.47
N PRO A 30 -12.13 -14.28 8.94
CA PRO A 30 -10.97 -13.99 9.78
C PRO A 30 -11.19 -12.78 10.72
N HIS A 31 -11.92 -11.78 10.26
CA HIS A 31 -12.28 -10.61 11.08
C HIS A 31 -13.34 -10.94 12.14
N ARG A 32 -14.26 -11.87 11.85
CA ARG A 32 -15.23 -12.39 12.82
C ARG A 32 -14.53 -13.17 13.93
N ASP A 33 -13.62 -14.07 13.56
CA ASP A 33 -12.91 -14.95 14.49
C ASP A 33 -12.00 -14.16 15.43
N LEU A 34 -11.37 -13.10 14.90
CA LEU A 34 -10.48 -12.23 15.67
C LEU A 34 -11.15 -11.61 16.89
N ALA A 35 -12.45 -11.29 16.81
CA ALA A 35 -13.20 -10.72 17.92
C ALA A 35 -13.21 -11.65 19.15
N GLY A 36 -13.38 -12.96 18.93
CA GLY A 36 -13.35 -13.96 20.00
C GLY A 36 -11.98 -14.02 20.68
N VAL A 37 -10.91 -14.08 19.86
CA VAL A 37 -9.52 -14.14 20.34
C VAL A 37 -9.16 -12.90 21.16
N LEU A 38 -9.49 -11.71 20.69
CA LEU A 38 -9.24 -10.47 21.41
C LEU A 38 -10.07 -10.38 22.70
N ALA A 39 -11.32 -10.83 22.68
CA ALA A 39 -12.15 -10.86 23.88
C ALA A 39 -11.61 -11.85 24.94
N ASP A 40 -11.11 -13.02 24.54
CA ASP A 40 -10.43 -13.97 25.45
C ASP A 40 -9.16 -13.36 26.05
N ALA A 41 -8.34 -12.70 25.24
CA ALA A 41 -7.16 -12.00 25.71
C ALA A 41 -7.51 -10.84 26.67
N PHE A 42 -8.64 -10.16 26.43
CA PHE A 42 -9.16 -9.09 27.29
C PHE A 42 -9.60 -9.62 28.66
N VAL A 43 -10.28 -10.77 28.70
CA VAL A 43 -10.61 -11.48 29.96
C VAL A 43 -9.33 -11.84 30.73
N LEU A 44 -8.33 -12.40 30.04
CA LEU A 44 -7.05 -12.76 30.65
C LEU A 44 -6.32 -11.54 31.22
N ALA A 45 -6.32 -10.41 30.51
CA ALA A 45 -5.71 -9.19 31.01
C ALA A 45 -6.42 -8.72 32.29
N ARG A 46 -7.76 -8.73 32.32
CA ARG A 46 -8.55 -8.36 33.51
C ARG A 46 -8.32 -9.30 34.68
N SER A 47 -8.21 -10.61 34.46
CA SER A 47 -7.95 -11.58 35.55
C SER A 47 -6.56 -11.43 36.18
N LEU A 48 -5.63 -10.79 35.47
CA LEU A 48 -4.29 -10.44 35.97
C LEU A 48 -4.23 -9.05 36.64
N GLY A 49 -5.37 -8.41 36.87
CA GLY A 49 -5.46 -7.10 37.56
C GLY A 49 -5.35 -5.88 36.66
N HIS A 50 -5.26 -6.05 35.34
CA HIS A 50 -5.28 -4.91 34.42
C HIS A 50 -6.69 -4.38 34.19
N GLN A 51 -6.81 -3.11 33.79
CA GLN A 51 -8.07 -2.49 33.41
C GLN A 51 -7.99 -1.89 32.00
N PRO A 52 -7.78 -2.73 30.96
CA PRO A 52 -7.79 -2.24 29.59
C PRO A 52 -9.18 -1.73 29.20
N MET A 53 -9.21 -0.72 28.34
CA MET A 53 -10.43 -0.10 27.80
C MET A 53 -10.53 -0.23 26.28
N ASP A 54 -9.41 -0.53 25.59
CA ASP A 54 -9.34 -0.56 24.14
C ASP A 54 -9.13 -1.97 23.59
N LEU A 55 -9.84 -2.31 22.51
CA LEU A 55 -9.53 -3.43 21.64
C LEU A 55 -9.33 -2.92 20.22
N ASN A 56 -8.17 -3.19 19.65
CA ASN A 56 -7.81 -2.80 18.29
C ASN A 56 -7.71 -4.03 17.39
N VAL A 57 -8.57 -4.10 16.37
CA VAL A 57 -8.62 -5.22 15.42
C VAL A 57 -7.66 -5.06 14.25
N GLY A 58 -6.85 -3.99 14.26
CA GLY A 58 -5.92 -3.66 13.19
C GLY A 58 -6.61 -3.24 11.90
N GLY A 59 -5.85 -3.27 10.81
CA GLY A 59 -6.37 -3.07 9.45
C GLY A 59 -6.58 -4.38 8.70
N GLY A 60 -6.33 -4.34 7.39
CA GLY A 60 -6.23 -5.52 6.55
C GLY A 60 -7.27 -5.63 5.45
N LEU A 61 -8.35 -4.84 5.53
CA LEU A 61 -9.38 -4.75 4.50
C LEU A 61 -8.74 -4.50 3.12
N GLY A 62 -9.00 -5.42 2.20
CA GLY A 62 -8.49 -5.36 0.84
C GLY A 62 -9.14 -4.29 -0.03
N ILE A 63 -8.51 -4.05 -1.17
CA ILE A 63 -9.05 -3.22 -2.25
C ILE A 63 -9.01 -3.97 -3.57
N ARG A 64 -9.74 -3.46 -4.57
CA ARG A 64 -9.69 -3.98 -5.93
C ARG A 64 -8.50 -3.37 -6.69
N TYR A 65 -7.45 -4.14 -6.95
CA TYR A 65 -6.33 -3.76 -7.84
C TYR A 65 -6.58 -4.20 -9.28
N VAL A 66 -7.14 -5.41 -9.46
CA VAL A 66 -7.49 -6.01 -10.75
C VAL A 66 -8.96 -6.43 -10.78
N ALA A 67 -9.49 -6.71 -11.98
CA ALA A 67 -10.90 -7.03 -12.16
C ALA A 67 -11.39 -8.27 -11.38
N SER A 68 -10.48 -9.22 -11.11
CA SER A 68 -10.77 -10.44 -10.35
C SER A 68 -10.82 -10.24 -8.83
N ASP A 69 -10.39 -9.10 -8.30
CA ASP A 69 -10.43 -8.82 -6.87
C ASP A 69 -11.85 -8.44 -6.44
N ASP A 70 -12.36 -9.05 -5.36
CA ASP A 70 -13.71 -8.80 -4.86
C ASP A 70 -13.74 -8.53 -3.35
N PRO A 71 -13.18 -7.39 -2.88
CA PRO A 71 -13.21 -7.04 -1.47
C PRO A 71 -14.62 -6.60 -1.02
N PRO A 72 -14.97 -6.78 0.27
CA PRO A 72 -16.18 -6.21 0.83
C PRO A 72 -16.07 -4.68 0.88
N SER A 73 -17.21 -3.98 0.94
CA SER A 73 -17.20 -2.55 1.23
C SER A 73 -16.70 -2.29 2.64
N ILE A 74 -16.18 -1.08 2.87
CA ILE A 74 -15.75 -0.65 4.20
C ILE A 74 -16.91 -0.68 5.20
N ASP A 75 -18.13 -0.32 4.78
CA ASP A 75 -19.33 -0.37 5.62
C ASP A 75 -19.65 -1.80 6.08
N THR A 76 -19.64 -2.75 5.14
CA THR A 76 -19.87 -4.17 5.43
C THR A 76 -18.80 -4.70 6.39
N TRP A 77 -17.54 -4.35 6.15
CA TRP A 77 -16.44 -4.76 7.01
C TRP A 77 -16.57 -4.20 8.44
N VAL A 78 -16.85 -2.89 8.58
CA VAL A 78 -17.05 -2.25 9.88
C VAL A 78 -18.22 -2.88 10.63
N GLN A 79 -19.34 -3.12 9.95
CA GLN A 79 -20.51 -3.75 10.55
C GLN A 79 -20.18 -5.14 11.10
N VAL A 80 -19.50 -5.98 10.31
CA VAL A 80 -19.12 -7.33 10.73
C VAL A 80 -18.19 -7.30 11.94
N VAL A 81 -17.16 -6.45 11.92
CA VAL A 81 -16.21 -6.32 13.04
C VAL A 81 -16.95 -5.89 14.32
N ALA A 82 -17.81 -4.87 14.22
CA ALA A 82 -18.54 -4.35 15.37
C ALA A 82 -19.53 -5.37 15.95
N GLU A 83 -20.31 -6.04 15.11
CA GLU A 83 -21.26 -7.08 15.53
C GLU A 83 -20.56 -8.28 16.16
N SER A 84 -19.46 -8.75 15.55
CA SER A 84 -18.67 -9.85 16.09
C SER A 84 -18.03 -9.49 17.44
N MET A 85 -17.53 -8.27 17.60
CA MET A 85 -17.00 -7.80 18.89
C MET A 85 -18.08 -7.72 19.96
N ALA A 86 -19.25 -7.17 19.62
CA ALA A 86 -20.38 -7.09 20.55
C ALA A 86 -20.85 -8.49 20.99
N ALA A 87 -20.95 -9.44 20.06
CA ALA A 87 -21.30 -10.82 20.36
C ALA A 87 -20.24 -11.51 21.24
N ALA A 88 -18.95 -11.33 20.93
CA ALA A 88 -17.85 -11.90 21.69
C ALA A 88 -17.79 -11.36 23.13
N CYS A 89 -18.03 -10.06 23.32
CA CYS A 89 -18.12 -9.42 24.63
C CYS A 89 -19.33 -9.94 25.43
N LYS A 90 -20.51 -10.01 24.80
CA LYS A 90 -21.74 -10.53 25.42
C LYS A 90 -21.56 -11.97 25.91
N ALA A 91 -20.95 -12.84 25.11
CA ALA A 91 -20.70 -14.24 25.46
C ALA A 91 -19.77 -14.41 26.69
N ARG A 92 -18.95 -13.39 26.99
CA ARG A 92 -17.99 -13.38 28.10
C ARG A 92 -18.41 -12.46 29.26
N ASN A 93 -19.63 -11.92 29.21
CA ASN A 93 -20.12 -10.93 30.17
C ASN A 93 -19.17 -9.73 30.35
N LEU A 94 -18.61 -9.25 29.23
CA LEU A 94 -17.75 -8.06 29.19
C LEU A 94 -18.59 -6.81 28.83
N GLU A 95 -18.25 -5.69 29.45
CA GLU A 95 -18.63 -4.38 28.94
C GLU A 95 -17.97 -4.13 27.57
N LEU A 96 -18.67 -3.38 26.70
CA LEU A 96 -18.13 -3.04 25.39
C LEU A 96 -16.89 -2.15 25.55
N PRO A 97 -15.71 -2.57 25.04
CA PRO A 97 -14.54 -1.72 25.01
C PRO A 97 -14.67 -0.67 23.91
N ARG A 98 -13.79 0.34 23.94
CA ARG A 98 -13.58 1.18 22.75
C ARG A 98 -12.94 0.32 21.67
N LEU A 99 -13.66 0.14 20.58
CA LEU A 99 -13.21 -0.61 19.41
C LEU A 99 -12.42 0.32 18.47
N LEU A 100 -11.20 -0.09 18.13
CA LEU A 100 -10.31 0.62 17.23
C LEU A 100 -10.01 -0.24 16.00
N CYS A 101 -9.71 0.40 14.88
CA CYS A 101 -9.26 -0.24 13.66
C CYS A 101 -8.24 0.64 12.92
N GLU A 102 -7.45 0.03 12.03
CA GLU A 102 -6.30 0.66 11.37
C GLU A 102 -6.34 0.52 9.83
N PRO A 103 -7.43 0.89 9.14
CA PRO A 103 -7.48 0.81 7.69
C PRO A 103 -6.48 1.81 7.07
N GLY A 104 -5.48 1.30 6.36
CA GLY A 104 -4.54 2.11 5.59
C GLY A 104 -4.87 2.02 4.09
N ARG A 105 -4.57 0.86 3.50
CA ARG A 105 -4.77 0.58 2.07
C ARG A 105 -6.18 0.92 1.59
N SER A 106 -7.20 0.47 2.30
CA SER A 106 -8.60 0.68 1.94
C SER A 106 -9.06 2.13 1.97
N LEU A 107 -8.34 3.02 2.68
CA LEU A 107 -8.65 4.45 2.68
C LEU A 107 -7.99 5.19 1.52
N VAL A 108 -6.72 4.90 1.23
CA VAL A 108 -5.91 5.78 0.37
C VAL A 108 -5.51 5.17 -0.96
N ALA A 109 -5.56 3.84 -1.14
CA ALA A 109 -5.02 3.20 -2.34
C ALA A 109 -5.76 3.65 -3.60
N THR A 110 -7.10 3.57 -3.62
CA THR A 110 -7.94 3.91 -4.77
C THR A 110 -7.99 5.42 -5.07
N ALA A 111 -7.62 6.27 -4.11
CA ALA A 111 -7.54 7.72 -4.29
C ALA A 111 -6.29 8.15 -5.08
N GLY A 112 -5.27 7.28 -5.18
CA GLY A 112 -4.04 7.57 -5.91
C GLY A 112 -3.93 6.79 -7.22
N ILE A 113 -3.39 7.48 -8.23
CA ILE A 113 -2.98 6.90 -9.51
C ILE A 113 -1.56 7.38 -9.84
N THR A 114 -0.78 6.58 -10.55
CA THR A 114 0.54 6.97 -11.04
C THR A 114 0.49 7.15 -12.54
N LEU A 115 0.96 8.31 -13.00
CA LEU A 115 1.08 8.63 -14.41
C LEU A 115 2.51 8.39 -14.86
N TYR A 116 2.65 7.77 -16.03
CA TYR A 116 3.93 7.61 -16.70
C TYR A 116 3.85 8.05 -18.15
N GLU A 117 4.95 8.55 -18.67
CA GLU A 117 5.15 8.73 -20.11
C GLU A 117 5.71 7.42 -20.70
N VAL A 118 5.08 6.94 -21.77
CA VAL A 118 5.58 5.80 -22.55
C VAL A 118 6.83 6.22 -23.31
N GLY A 119 7.92 5.50 -23.10
CA GLY A 119 9.19 5.66 -23.81
C GLY A 119 9.32 4.66 -24.97
N SER A 120 10.32 3.77 -24.86
CA SER A 120 10.62 2.81 -25.92
C SER A 120 9.69 1.59 -25.92
N ARG A 121 9.44 1.05 -27.11
CA ARG A 121 8.75 -0.23 -27.31
C ARG A 121 9.70 -1.22 -27.99
N LYS A 122 9.73 -2.46 -27.50
CA LYS A 122 10.51 -3.56 -28.08
C LYS A 122 9.64 -4.80 -28.25
N HIS A 123 9.35 -5.16 -29.49
CA HIS A 123 8.72 -6.44 -29.79
C HIS A 123 9.81 -7.52 -29.92
N ILE A 124 9.67 -8.62 -29.16
CA ILE A 124 10.55 -9.79 -29.28
C ILE A 124 9.71 -10.95 -29.79
N PRO A 125 9.87 -11.37 -31.07
CA PRO A 125 9.10 -12.46 -31.64
C PRO A 125 9.20 -13.75 -30.81
N GLY A 126 8.05 -14.38 -30.54
CA GLY A 126 7.97 -15.61 -29.75
C GLY A 126 8.15 -15.44 -28.22
N LEU A 127 8.39 -14.20 -27.76
CA LEU A 127 8.47 -13.84 -26.34
C LEU A 127 7.34 -12.84 -26.03
N ASN A 128 7.70 -11.60 -25.69
CA ASN A 128 6.76 -10.57 -25.26
C ASN A 128 7.05 -9.25 -25.99
N THR A 129 6.03 -8.40 -26.08
CA THR A 129 6.21 -6.98 -26.37
C THR A 129 6.49 -6.25 -25.05
N TYR A 130 7.60 -5.51 -25.00
CA TYR A 130 7.99 -4.70 -23.86
C TYR A 130 7.69 -3.23 -24.14
N VAL A 131 7.11 -2.54 -23.16
CA VAL A 131 6.83 -1.11 -23.19
C VAL A 131 7.51 -0.49 -21.97
N ALA A 132 8.49 0.38 -22.21
CA ALA A 132 9.23 1.07 -21.16
C ALA A 132 8.53 2.38 -20.78
N VAL A 133 8.56 2.73 -19.50
CA VAL A 133 8.02 3.98 -18.96
C VAL A 133 9.07 4.78 -18.19
N ASP A 134 8.79 6.06 -17.92
CA ASP A 134 9.71 7.00 -17.28
C ASP A 134 9.83 6.87 -15.74
N GLY A 135 9.27 5.80 -15.16
CA GLY A 135 9.43 5.40 -13.75
C GLY A 135 9.91 3.95 -13.61
N GLY A 136 9.44 3.24 -12.60
CA GLY A 136 9.75 1.83 -12.36
C GLY A 136 9.69 1.43 -10.89
N MET A 137 10.53 0.46 -10.51
CA MET A 137 10.62 -0.05 -9.14
C MET A 137 10.97 1.01 -8.09
N SER A 138 11.58 2.14 -8.48
CA SER A 138 11.90 3.22 -7.52
C SER A 138 10.66 3.97 -7.03
N ASP A 139 9.60 4.08 -7.83
CA ASP A 139 8.35 4.76 -7.44
C ASP A 139 7.18 3.78 -7.23
N ASN A 140 7.28 2.57 -7.79
CA ASN A 140 6.39 1.46 -7.50
C ASN A 140 7.18 0.16 -7.23
N PRO A 141 7.66 -0.07 -6.00
CA PRO A 141 8.40 -1.29 -5.66
C PRO A 141 7.49 -2.51 -5.45
N ARG A 142 6.16 -2.35 -5.44
CA ARG A 142 5.24 -3.44 -5.08
C ARG A 142 5.27 -4.64 -6.03
N PRO A 143 5.35 -4.48 -7.36
CA PRO A 143 5.49 -5.60 -8.27
C PRO A 143 6.74 -6.43 -8.00
N ILE A 144 7.90 -5.79 -7.83
CA ILE A 144 9.15 -6.51 -7.58
C ILE A 144 9.18 -7.17 -6.19
N THR A 145 8.66 -6.50 -5.15
CA THR A 145 8.70 -7.02 -3.78
C THR A 145 7.62 -8.06 -3.49
N TYR A 146 6.40 -7.85 -4.00
CA TYR A 146 5.22 -8.61 -3.60
C TYR A 146 4.50 -9.30 -4.77
N GLN A 147 5.03 -9.20 -5.99
CA GLN A 147 4.34 -9.65 -7.21
C GLN A 147 2.92 -9.06 -7.31
N SER A 148 2.77 -7.81 -6.86
CA SER A 148 1.46 -7.15 -6.88
C SER A 148 1.05 -6.79 -8.30
N ASP A 149 -0.17 -7.19 -8.67
CA ASP A 149 -0.81 -6.79 -9.91
C ASP A 149 -1.50 -5.43 -9.78
N TYR A 150 -1.69 -4.78 -10.92
CA TYR A 150 -2.40 -3.52 -11.06
C TYR A 150 -3.16 -3.46 -12.37
N THR A 151 -4.24 -2.69 -12.38
CA THR A 151 -4.91 -2.25 -13.59
C THR A 151 -4.24 -0.98 -14.13
N ALA A 152 -4.06 -0.90 -15.44
CA ALA A 152 -3.56 0.28 -16.11
C ALA A 152 -4.34 0.59 -17.40
N CYS A 153 -4.36 1.85 -17.80
CA CYS A 153 -5.01 2.32 -19.02
C CYS A 153 -4.25 3.52 -19.62
N LEU A 154 -4.69 4.01 -20.78
CA LEU A 154 -4.15 5.23 -21.36
C LEU A 154 -5.03 6.43 -21.01
N ALA A 155 -4.41 7.53 -20.59
CA ALA A 155 -5.10 8.68 -20.00
C ALA A 155 -6.09 9.35 -20.97
N ASP A 156 -5.77 9.39 -22.26
CA ASP A 156 -6.62 9.99 -23.31
C ASP A 156 -7.76 9.07 -23.75
N ARG A 157 -7.66 7.76 -23.50
CA ARG A 157 -8.61 6.73 -23.94
C ARG A 157 -8.75 5.60 -22.91
N PRO A 158 -9.23 5.88 -21.69
CA PRO A 158 -9.20 4.92 -20.58
C PRO A 158 -10.07 3.67 -20.80
N GLY A 159 -11.08 3.75 -21.68
CA GLY A 159 -11.97 2.63 -22.04
C GLY A 159 -11.67 1.98 -23.39
N ALA A 160 -10.55 2.32 -24.04
CA ALA A 160 -10.21 1.70 -25.32
C ALA A 160 -9.98 0.19 -25.17
N PRO A 161 -10.48 -0.64 -26.10
CA PRO A 161 -10.30 -2.09 -26.03
C PRO A 161 -8.81 -2.44 -26.16
N ALA A 162 -8.39 -3.46 -25.41
CA ALA A 162 -7.04 -3.99 -25.54
C ALA A 162 -6.86 -4.65 -26.92
N THR A 163 -5.78 -4.28 -27.61
CA THR A 163 -5.41 -4.87 -28.91
C THR A 163 -4.17 -5.76 -28.80
N GLU A 164 -3.45 -5.67 -27.68
CA GLU A 164 -2.26 -6.47 -27.40
C GLU A 164 -2.09 -6.72 -25.90
N SER A 165 -1.24 -7.68 -25.55
CA SER A 165 -0.76 -7.91 -24.20
C SER A 165 0.73 -7.59 -24.15
N VAL A 166 1.13 -6.75 -23.20
CA VAL A 166 2.50 -6.23 -23.10
C VAL A 166 3.09 -6.47 -21.72
N THR A 167 4.42 -6.45 -21.64
CA THR A 167 5.14 -6.35 -20.37
C THR A 167 5.57 -4.91 -20.17
N LEU A 168 5.00 -4.26 -19.16
CA LEU A 168 5.36 -2.91 -18.76
C LEU A 168 6.61 -2.95 -17.88
N VAL A 169 7.64 -2.22 -18.29
CA VAL A 169 8.94 -2.17 -17.59
C VAL A 169 9.31 -0.73 -17.25
N GLY A 170 10.04 -0.55 -16.16
CA GLY A 170 10.60 0.75 -15.82
C GLY A 170 11.91 1.02 -16.57
N LYS A 171 12.60 2.09 -16.16
CA LYS A 171 13.85 2.56 -16.75
C LYS A 171 15.10 2.16 -15.97
N HIS A 172 14.98 1.35 -14.92
CA HIS A 172 16.11 0.96 -14.09
C HIS A 172 17.00 -0.07 -14.78
N CYS A 173 18.28 -0.10 -14.41
CA CYS A 173 19.25 -1.07 -14.93
C CYS A 173 19.13 -2.46 -14.27
N GLU A 174 17.93 -2.82 -13.82
CA GLU A 174 17.65 -4.10 -13.16
C GLU A 174 16.69 -4.90 -14.03
N SER A 175 17.04 -6.15 -14.32
CA SER A 175 16.20 -7.05 -15.12
C SER A 175 14.84 -7.32 -14.48
N GLY A 176 14.78 -7.20 -13.15
CA GLY A 176 13.57 -7.30 -12.33
C GLY A 176 12.71 -6.04 -12.30
N ASP A 177 13.07 -4.95 -12.98
CA ASP A 177 12.26 -3.73 -13.08
C ASP A 177 11.07 -3.89 -14.04
N VAL A 178 10.24 -4.88 -13.72
CA VAL A 178 9.01 -5.21 -14.41
C VAL A 178 7.85 -4.75 -13.54
N LEU A 179 7.11 -3.76 -14.03
CA LEU A 179 5.95 -3.23 -13.32
C LEU A 179 4.75 -4.15 -13.48
N LEU A 180 4.42 -4.58 -14.71
CA LEU A 180 3.23 -5.39 -15.00
C LEU A 180 3.52 -6.37 -16.13
N LYS A 181 3.20 -7.65 -15.93
CA LYS A 181 3.35 -8.71 -16.93
C LYS A 181 1.99 -9.00 -17.57
N GLY A 182 1.99 -9.24 -18.88
CA GLY A 182 0.77 -9.63 -19.60
C GLY A 182 -0.34 -8.57 -19.57
N LEU A 183 0.01 -7.30 -19.38
CA LEU A 183 -0.93 -6.19 -19.25
C LEU A 183 -1.71 -5.99 -20.57
N PRO A 184 -3.04 -6.16 -20.58
CA PRO A 184 -3.85 -5.89 -21.76
C PRO A 184 -3.94 -4.37 -22.01
N LEU A 185 -3.51 -3.92 -23.18
CA LEU A 185 -3.55 -2.50 -23.57
C LEU A 185 -3.92 -2.32 -25.04
N PRO A 186 -4.54 -1.19 -25.41
CA PRO A 186 -4.51 -0.74 -26.80
C PRO A 186 -3.06 -0.46 -27.22
N ALA A 187 -2.79 -0.44 -28.52
CA ALA A 187 -1.47 -0.12 -29.02
C ALA A 187 -0.96 1.23 -28.48
N THR A 188 0.27 1.21 -27.97
CA THR A 188 0.96 2.38 -27.39
C THR A 188 2.01 2.92 -28.35
N LYS A 189 2.28 4.22 -28.25
CA LYS A 189 3.39 4.91 -28.90
C LYS A 189 4.18 5.74 -27.89
N PRO A 190 5.46 6.07 -28.19
CA PRO A 190 6.22 7.01 -27.37
C PRO A 190 5.45 8.32 -27.17
N GLY A 191 5.47 8.85 -25.95
CA GLY A 191 4.73 10.05 -25.54
C GLY A 191 3.28 9.82 -25.13
N ASP A 192 2.71 8.62 -25.28
CA ASP A 192 1.42 8.29 -24.67
C ASP A 192 1.54 8.34 -23.13
N VAL A 193 0.48 8.79 -22.45
CA VAL A 193 0.42 8.80 -20.98
C VAL A 193 -0.30 7.56 -20.47
N LEU A 194 0.44 6.70 -19.78
CA LEU A 194 -0.10 5.52 -19.10
C LEU A 194 -0.50 5.88 -17.67
N VAL A 195 -1.65 5.40 -17.24
CA VAL A 195 -2.16 5.51 -15.88
C VAL A 195 -2.13 4.14 -15.22
N VAL A 196 -1.44 3.98 -14.10
CA VAL A 196 -1.56 2.82 -13.21
C VAL A 196 -2.47 3.19 -12.05
N LEU A 197 -3.54 2.43 -11.86
CA LEU A 197 -4.58 2.70 -10.87
C LEU A 197 -4.19 2.22 -9.47
N ALA A 198 -4.89 2.71 -8.44
CA ALA A 198 -4.78 2.22 -7.06
C ALA A 198 -3.38 2.31 -6.42
N THR A 199 -2.58 3.30 -6.79
CA THR A 199 -1.20 3.49 -6.31
C THR A 199 -1.09 4.42 -5.09
N GLY A 200 -2.22 4.85 -4.49
CA GLY A 200 -2.18 5.78 -3.36
C GLY A 200 -1.62 5.21 -2.06
N ALA A 201 -1.54 3.87 -1.92
CA ALA A 201 -0.99 3.20 -0.75
C ALA A 201 0.31 2.48 -1.11
N TYR A 202 1.35 2.70 -0.31
CA TYR A 202 2.62 1.97 -0.34
C TYR A 202 3.48 2.14 -1.62
N ASN A 203 3.07 2.93 -2.61
CA ASN A 203 3.95 3.32 -3.71
C ASN A 203 4.89 4.44 -3.24
N ALA A 204 4.37 5.66 -3.05
CA ALA A 204 5.17 6.81 -2.65
C ALA A 204 5.89 6.61 -1.30
N SER A 205 5.26 5.95 -0.33
CA SER A 205 5.87 5.70 0.99
C SER A 205 7.01 4.68 0.96
N MET A 206 7.09 3.84 -0.08
CA MET A 206 8.18 2.89 -0.28
C MET A 206 9.15 3.37 -1.39
N ALA A 207 8.95 4.58 -1.92
CA ALA A 207 9.75 5.07 -3.03
C ALA A 207 11.22 5.27 -2.61
N SER A 208 12.12 4.98 -3.54
CA SER A 208 13.58 5.04 -3.35
C SER A 208 14.25 5.92 -4.41
N ASN A 209 15.55 6.15 -4.24
CA ASN A 209 16.39 6.79 -5.26
C ASN A 209 17.29 5.78 -5.97
N TYR A 210 16.80 4.56 -6.21
CA TYR A 210 17.55 3.55 -6.95
C TYR A 210 17.96 4.08 -8.34
N ASN A 211 19.21 3.82 -8.72
CA ASN A 211 19.91 4.46 -9.86
C ASN A 211 19.93 6.00 -9.85
N ARG A 212 19.86 6.65 -8.68
CA ARG A 212 19.79 8.11 -8.52
C ARG A 212 18.64 8.73 -9.32
N ILE A 213 17.52 8.03 -9.44
CA ILE A 213 16.30 8.57 -10.02
C ILE A 213 15.58 9.41 -8.94
N PRO A 214 15.25 10.68 -9.21
CA PRO A 214 14.53 11.52 -8.25
C PRO A 214 13.11 11.03 -8.03
N ARG A 215 12.64 11.03 -6.78
CA ARG A 215 11.26 10.66 -6.45
C ARG A 215 10.27 11.59 -7.17
N PRO A 216 9.14 11.06 -7.65
CA PRO A 216 8.17 11.82 -8.44
C PRO A 216 7.46 12.89 -7.60
N ALA A 217 6.85 13.85 -8.29
CA ALA A 217 5.91 14.78 -7.68
C ALA A 217 4.58 14.08 -7.37
N THR A 218 3.88 14.58 -6.34
CA THR A 218 2.49 14.21 -6.04
C THR A 218 1.62 15.46 -6.18
N VAL A 219 0.55 15.32 -6.96
CA VAL A 219 -0.44 16.39 -7.20
C VAL A 219 -1.78 15.93 -6.63
N MET A 220 -2.40 16.77 -5.81
CA MET A 220 -3.77 16.58 -5.37
C MET A 220 -4.71 17.20 -6.39
N VAL A 221 -5.74 16.44 -6.80
CA VAL A 221 -6.77 16.91 -7.73
C VAL A 221 -8.14 16.85 -7.06
N GLY A 222 -8.94 17.88 -7.24
CA GLY A 222 -10.27 17.95 -6.64
C GLY A 222 -11.02 19.20 -7.06
N SER A 223 -12.32 19.06 -7.35
CA SER A 223 -13.20 20.19 -7.69
C SER A 223 -12.64 21.08 -8.83
N GLY A 224 -12.07 20.46 -9.87
CA GLY A 224 -11.50 21.17 -11.02
C GLY A 224 -10.17 21.88 -10.76
N ARG A 225 -9.53 21.66 -9.60
CA ARG A 225 -8.22 22.21 -9.26
C ARG A 225 -7.15 21.13 -9.15
N SER A 226 -5.91 21.51 -9.37
CA SER A 226 -4.72 20.68 -9.19
C SER A 226 -3.66 21.43 -8.38
N GLU A 227 -3.17 20.83 -7.30
CA GLU A 227 -2.22 21.46 -6.37
C GLU A 227 -1.05 20.52 -6.09
N LEU A 228 0.17 21.06 -6.16
CA LEU A 228 1.37 20.30 -5.82
C LEU A 228 1.44 20.07 -4.31
N VAL A 229 1.33 18.82 -3.86
CA VAL A 229 1.41 18.46 -2.44
C VAL A 229 2.75 17.82 -2.06
N GLN A 230 3.47 17.31 -3.05
CA GLN A 230 4.87 16.90 -2.93
C GLN A 230 5.61 17.26 -4.22
N ARG A 231 6.64 18.10 -4.11
CA ARG A 231 7.48 18.42 -5.28
C ARG A 231 8.35 17.22 -5.66
N ARG A 232 8.66 17.10 -6.96
CA ARG A 232 9.68 16.18 -7.45
C ARG A 232 11.02 16.53 -6.80
N GLU A 233 11.81 15.52 -6.45
CA GLU A 233 13.20 15.73 -6.06
C GLU A 233 14.01 16.23 -7.26
N ARG A 234 14.99 17.08 -7.02
CA ARG A 234 15.94 17.48 -8.06
C ARG A 234 17.20 16.60 -8.03
N PRO A 235 17.89 16.40 -9.16
CA PRO A 235 19.12 15.60 -9.19
C PRO A 235 20.19 16.06 -8.19
N ASP A 236 20.35 17.38 -7.98
CA ASP A 236 21.29 17.95 -7.01
C ASP A 236 20.97 17.56 -5.56
N GLU A 237 19.68 17.39 -5.23
CA GLU A 237 19.24 17.07 -3.88
C GLU A 237 19.57 15.63 -3.47
N LEU A 238 19.82 14.76 -4.45
CA LEU A 238 20.22 13.36 -4.21
C LEU A 238 21.60 13.27 -3.56
N LEU A 239 22.42 14.31 -3.70
CA LEU A 239 23.77 14.39 -3.15
C LEU A 239 23.81 15.12 -1.79
N ARG A 240 22.66 15.51 -1.21
CA ARG A 240 22.63 16.33 0.01
C ARG A 240 23.29 15.70 1.24
N TYR A 241 23.47 14.38 1.23
CA TYR A 241 24.16 13.65 2.30
C TYR A 241 25.57 13.20 1.90
N ASP A 242 25.97 13.43 0.64
CA ASP A 242 27.27 13.05 0.13
C ASP A 242 28.27 14.15 0.53
N VAL A 243 29.27 13.77 1.33
CA VAL A 243 30.35 14.67 1.75
C VAL A 243 31.61 14.29 0.99
N LEU A 244 32.15 15.22 0.19
CA LEU A 244 33.45 15.03 -0.46
C LEU A 244 34.55 15.03 0.61
N PRO A 245 35.30 13.91 0.80
CA PRO A 245 36.41 13.86 1.74
C PRO A 245 37.44 14.94 1.44
N GLU A 246 38.01 15.55 2.49
CA GLU A 246 38.90 16.70 2.35
C GLU A 246 40.12 16.42 1.47
N ARG A 247 40.73 15.24 1.59
CA ARG A 247 41.85 14.81 0.73
C ARG A 247 41.52 14.69 -0.77
N LEU A 248 40.24 14.63 -1.13
CA LEU A 248 39.75 14.56 -2.51
C LEU A 248 39.33 15.93 -3.05
N ARG A 249 39.32 16.97 -2.20
CA ARG A 249 39.29 18.36 -2.65
C ARG A 249 40.70 18.69 -3.13
N SER A 250 41.04 18.27 -4.35
CA SER A 250 42.36 18.53 -4.90
C SER A 250 42.73 20.01 -4.78
N VAL A 251 43.94 20.21 -4.23
CA VAL A 251 44.74 21.44 -4.16
C VAL A 251 44.49 22.32 -5.38
N VAL A 252 43.83 23.46 -5.15
CA VAL A 252 43.78 24.55 -6.14
C VAL A 252 45.16 25.16 -6.27
#